data_AF-A0A162EAE6-F1
#
_entry.id   AF-A0A162EAE6-F1
#
_cell.length_a   1.000
_cell.length_b   1.000
_cell.length_c   1.000
_cell.angle_alpha   90.00
_cell.angle_beta   90.00
_cell.angle_gamma   90.00
#
_symmetry.space_group_name_H-M   'P 1'
#
loop_
_entity.id
_entity.type
_entity.pdbx_description
1 polymer ?
#
loop_
_entity_poly.entity_id
_entity_poly.type
_entity_poly.pdbx_seq_one_letter_code
_entity_poly.pdbx_strand_id
1 'polypeptide(L)'
;MSLETVVWQKDHLTILNHQQLPNKISFENLFNIEQVWQSINFLKVAGDEDICLVAGYGLALWAHSKHSNQLPLFLDEFEQQSLYLATSMNSLSFHQFLKRLVASVQKATNVKEAKEIALSEVYLQQKNWDLMWENLGLHTVQLFKNEQNILFINATNRSPNPVLSIVHQAKQKGISLHPYFLGEHDENLTLIKVKLKNLQLTTSWIKQNHLHSNIISAVLLCFNALDHDLQPLFPEGSYDLAKLAYENEIPIYVIAPTAPSRYYKDSVYMHEYVPFDYIDGFITDAGLGDYNHFISHYKEIQQGLILY
;
A
#
# COMPACT_ATOMS: atom_id res chain seq x y z
N MET A 1 -7.46 -11.06 15.46
CA MET A 1 -7.70 -11.57 14.10
C MET A 1 -7.19 -10.53 13.13
N SER A 2 -6.29 -10.92 12.21
CA SER A 2 -5.92 -10.11 11.05
C SER A 2 -7.17 -9.97 10.17
N LEU A 3 -7.61 -8.74 9.92
CA LEU A 3 -8.54 -8.48 8.83
C LEU A 3 -7.73 -8.50 7.54
N GLU A 4 -7.85 -9.59 6.79
CA GLU A 4 -7.30 -9.74 5.43
C GLU A 4 -8.32 -9.18 4.45
N THR A 5 -7.86 -8.32 3.55
CA THR A 5 -8.68 -7.59 2.58
C THR A 5 -8.78 -8.32 1.24
N VAL A 6 -7.83 -9.21 0.95
CA VAL A 6 -7.75 -10.03 -0.26
C VAL A 6 -7.38 -11.44 0.16
N VAL A 7 -8.26 -12.41 -0.10
CA VAL A 7 -8.08 -13.80 0.32
C VAL A 7 -8.35 -14.72 -0.86
N TRP A 8 -7.31 -15.39 -1.34
CA TRP A 8 -7.47 -16.47 -2.31
C TRP A 8 -8.13 -17.68 -1.68
N GLN A 9 -9.24 -18.10 -2.26
CA GLN A 9 -9.90 -19.37 -2.01
C GLN A 9 -9.65 -20.26 -3.23
N LYS A 10 -9.62 -21.58 -3.01
CA LYS A 10 -9.29 -22.58 -4.03
C LYS A 10 -10.02 -22.37 -5.39
N ASP A 11 -11.25 -21.87 -5.35
CA ASP A 11 -12.14 -21.67 -6.49
C ASP A 11 -12.62 -20.22 -6.68
N HIS A 12 -12.26 -19.28 -5.80
CA HIS A 12 -12.70 -17.90 -5.88
C HIS A 12 -11.76 -16.94 -5.12
N LEU A 13 -11.92 -15.65 -5.34
CA LEU A 13 -11.23 -14.61 -4.59
C LEU A 13 -12.22 -13.89 -3.69
N THR A 14 -11.93 -13.78 -2.39
CA THR A 14 -12.73 -12.97 -1.47
C THR A 14 -12.05 -11.63 -1.26
N ILE A 15 -12.76 -10.53 -1.48
CA ILE A 15 -12.27 -9.16 -1.29
C ILE A 15 -13.10 -8.39 -0.27
N LEU A 16 -12.48 -7.45 0.46
CA LEU A 16 -13.19 -6.43 1.21
C LEU A 16 -13.75 -5.38 0.25
N ASN A 17 -15.06 -5.10 0.32
CA ASN A 17 -15.67 -4.02 -0.44
C ASN A 17 -15.47 -2.67 0.27
N HIS A 18 -14.50 -1.89 -0.21
CA HIS A 18 -14.14 -0.59 0.35
C HIS A 18 -15.23 0.48 0.18
N GLN A 19 -16.11 0.36 -0.81
CA GLN A 19 -17.22 1.31 -1.00
C GLN A 19 -18.27 1.26 0.11
N GLN A 20 -18.30 0.17 0.88
CA GLN A 20 -19.24 0.00 1.98
C GLN A 20 -18.70 0.58 3.30
N LEU A 21 -17.41 0.92 3.36
CA LEU A 21 -16.83 1.62 4.49
C LEU A 21 -17.29 3.10 4.50
N PRO A 22 -17.41 3.73 5.68
CA PRO A 22 -17.24 3.17 7.02
C PRO A 22 -18.48 2.43 7.53
N ASN A 23 -19.60 2.49 6.80
CA ASN A 23 -20.92 2.07 7.26
C ASN A 23 -21.00 0.56 7.53
N LYS A 24 -20.32 -0.24 6.72
CA LYS A 24 -20.39 -1.71 6.77
C LYS A 24 -19.09 -2.35 6.29
N ILE A 25 -18.57 -3.28 7.07
CA ILE A 25 -17.52 -4.21 6.64
C ILE A 25 -18.22 -5.38 5.95
N SER A 26 -18.03 -5.50 4.64
CA SER A 26 -18.60 -6.59 3.84
C SER A 26 -17.61 -7.14 2.84
N PHE A 27 -17.64 -8.45 2.66
CA PHE A 27 -16.81 -9.17 1.72
C PHE A 27 -17.59 -9.59 0.49
N GLU A 28 -16.93 -9.63 -0.67
CA GLU A 28 -17.48 -10.06 -1.95
C GLU A 28 -16.62 -11.19 -2.53
N ASN A 29 -17.27 -12.21 -3.07
CA ASN A 29 -16.59 -13.33 -3.73
C ASN A 29 -16.58 -13.13 -5.24
N LEU A 30 -15.42 -13.24 -5.85
CA LEU A 30 -15.17 -13.09 -7.28
C LEU A 30 -14.73 -14.44 -7.85
N PHE A 31 -15.41 -14.91 -8.87
CA PHE A 31 -15.27 -16.24 -9.46
C PHE A 31 -14.67 -16.21 -10.86
N ASN A 32 -14.60 -15.04 -11.49
CA ASN A 32 -14.06 -14.89 -12.85
C ASN A 32 -13.34 -13.54 -13.04
N ILE A 33 -12.65 -13.42 -14.16
CA ILE A 33 -11.81 -12.26 -14.47
C ILE A 33 -12.63 -10.99 -14.71
N GLU A 34 -13.86 -11.12 -15.20
CA GLU A 34 -14.77 -9.99 -15.41
C GLU A 34 -15.20 -9.37 -14.08
N GLN A 35 -15.52 -10.20 -13.08
CA GLN A 35 -15.83 -9.75 -11.72
C GLN A 35 -14.61 -9.09 -11.06
N VAL A 36 -13.40 -9.62 -11.30
CA VAL A 36 -12.15 -9.00 -10.87
C VAL A 36 -11.96 -7.62 -11.51
N TRP A 37 -12.08 -7.54 -12.83
CA TRP A 37 -11.99 -6.27 -13.57
C TRP A 37 -12.99 -5.24 -13.04
N GLN A 38 -14.24 -5.65 -12.83
CA GLN A 38 -15.29 -4.77 -12.29
C GLN A 38 -14.97 -4.31 -10.87
N SER A 39 -14.41 -5.18 -10.02
CA SER A 39 -14.05 -4.82 -8.65
C SER A 39 -12.98 -3.73 -8.59
N ILE A 40 -12.01 -3.77 -9.51
CA ILE A 40 -10.95 -2.75 -9.62
C ILE A 40 -11.52 -1.47 -10.25
N ASN A 41 -12.17 -1.59 -11.41
CA ASN A 41 -12.69 -0.45 -12.18
C ASN A 41 -13.74 0.36 -11.42
N PHE A 42 -14.60 -0.30 -10.63
CA PHE A 42 -15.59 0.38 -9.80
C PHE A 42 -15.10 0.69 -8.38
N LEU A 43 -13.80 0.63 -8.12
CA LEU A 43 -13.19 1.03 -6.83
C LEU A 43 -13.77 0.27 -5.63
N LYS A 44 -14.13 -1.01 -5.80
CA LYS A 44 -14.47 -1.90 -4.67
C LYS A 44 -13.24 -2.31 -3.88
N VAL A 45 -12.08 -2.32 -4.53
CA VAL A 45 -10.77 -2.60 -3.94
C VAL A 45 -9.98 -1.29 -3.83
N ALA A 46 -9.25 -1.10 -2.74
CA ALA A 46 -8.40 0.06 -2.50
C ALA A 46 -7.05 -0.39 -1.93
N GLY A 47 -6.01 0.42 -2.17
CA GLY A 47 -4.61 0.06 -1.89
C GLY A 47 -3.94 -0.55 -3.12
N ASP A 48 -2.74 -0.10 -3.45
CA ASP A 48 -2.07 -0.48 -4.70
C ASP A 48 -1.63 -1.95 -4.68
N GLU A 49 -1.19 -2.43 -3.53
CA GLU A 49 -0.87 -3.83 -3.26
C GLU A 49 -2.11 -4.70 -3.49
N ASP A 50 -3.22 -4.40 -2.81
CA ASP A 50 -4.45 -5.17 -2.89
C ASP A 50 -5.02 -5.19 -4.32
N ILE A 51 -5.00 -4.05 -5.03
CA ILE A 51 -5.42 -3.98 -6.43
C ILE A 51 -4.56 -4.91 -7.31
N CYS A 52 -3.24 -4.91 -7.12
CA CYS A 52 -2.34 -5.81 -7.83
C CYS A 52 -2.63 -7.29 -7.49
N LEU A 53 -2.76 -7.64 -6.20
CA LEU A 53 -3.09 -9.01 -5.78
C LEU A 53 -4.41 -9.47 -6.39
N VAL A 54 -5.44 -8.61 -6.38
CA VAL A 54 -6.75 -8.92 -6.95
C VAL A 54 -6.66 -9.20 -8.45
N ALA A 55 -5.90 -8.41 -9.21
CA ALA A 55 -5.68 -8.67 -10.63
C ALA A 55 -4.88 -9.95 -10.88
N GLY A 56 -3.81 -10.19 -10.11
CA GLY A 56 -3.00 -11.39 -10.20
C GLY A 56 -3.80 -12.66 -9.92
N TYR A 57 -4.62 -12.65 -8.87
CA TYR A 57 -5.56 -13.73 -8.57
C TYR A 57 -6.64 -13.86 -9.64
N GLY A 58 -7.09 -12.77 -10.28
CA GLY A 58 -7.98 -12.84 -11.44
C GLY A 58 -7.38 -13.60 -12.63
N LEU A 59 -6.09 -13.39 -12.91
CA LEU A 59 -5.37 -14.18 -13.91
C LEU A 59 -5.25 -15.64 -13.50
N ALA A 60 -5.03 -15.93 -12.21
CA ALA A 60 -5.03 -17.29 -11.71
C ALA A 60 -6.40 -17.97 -11.85
N LEU A 61 -7.52 -17.29 -11.55
CA LEU A 61 -8.88 -17.81 -11.77
C LEU A 61 -9.11 -18.16 -13.23
N TRP A 62 -8.76 -17.24 -14.12
CA TRP A 62 -8.86 -17.46 -15.55
C TRP A 62 -8.00 -18.66 -15.98
N ALA A 63 -6.74 -18.73 -15.55
CA ALA A 63 -5.82 -19.81 -15.87
C ALA A 63 -6.36 -21.16 -15.42
N HIS A 64 -6.92 -21.23 -14.20
CA HIS A 64 -7.51 -22.45 -13.67
C HIS A 64 -8.78 -22.89 -14.43
N SER A 65 -9.58 -21.95 -14.93
CA SER A 65 -10.79 -22.24 -15.72
C SER A 65 -10.52 -22.91 -17.07
N LYS A 66 -9.30 -22.79 -17.61
CA LYS A 66 -8.97 -23.28 -18.95
C LYS A 66 -8.71 -24.78 -18.97
N HIS A 67 -9.26 -25.47 -19.97
CA HIS A 67 -9.03 -26.91 -20.19
C HIS A 67 -8.03 -27.22 -21.31
N SER A 68 -7.51 -26.20 -22.00
CA SER A 68 -6.53 -26.38 -23.09
C SER A 68 -5.20 -26.94 -22.56
N ASN A 69 -4.57 -27.80 -23.35
CA ASN A 69 -3.20 -28.29 -23.12
C ASN A 69 -2.18 -27.72 -24.12
N GLN A 70 -2.62 -26.83 -25.02
CA GLN A 70 -1.74 -26.18 -26.00
C GLN A 70 -1.06 -24.98 -25.36
N LEU A 71 0.20 -25.15 -24.95
CA LEU A 71 0.95 -24.10 -24.26
C LEU A 71 1.03 -22.78 -25.04
N PRO A 72 1.35 -22.74 -26.35
CA PRO A 72 1.45 -21.46 -27.07
C PRO A 72 0.14 -20.67 -27.03
N LEU A 73 -0.98 -21.34 -27.31
CA LEU A 73 -2.30 -20.73 -27.25
C LEU A 73 -2.65 -20.25 -25.82
N PHE A 74 -2.30 -21.04 -24.81
CA PHE A 74 -2.53 -20.67 -23.42
C PHE A 74 -1.75 -19.41 -23.03
N LEU A 75 -0.48 -19.31 -23.43
CA LEU A 75 0.38 -18.15 -23.14
C LEU A 75 -0.14 -16.89 -23.85
N ASP A 76 -0.51 -17.01 -25.13
CA ASP A 76 -1.08 -15.90 -25.90
C ASP A 76 -2.38 -15.40 -25.25
N GLU A 77 -3.29 -16.30 -24.90
CA GLU A 77 -4.53 -15.94 -24.23
C GLU A 77 -4.30 -15.35 -22.83
N PHE A 78 -3.32 -15.86 -22.07
CA PHE A 78 -2.97 -15.33 -20.75
C PHE A 78 -2.49 -13.88 -20.84
N GLU A 79 -1.65 -13.57 -21.84
CA GLU A 79 -1.24 -12.20 -22.11
C GLU A 79 -2.43 -11.31 -22.48
N GLN A 80 -3.35 -11.78 -23.32
CA GLN A 80 -4.57 -11.02 -23.65
C GLN A 80 -5.43 -10.72 -22.41
N GLN A 81 -5.53 -11.67 -21.47
CA GLN A 81 -6.24 -11.43 -20.21
C GLN A 81 -5.52 -10.43 -19.30
N SER A 82 -4.20 -10.46 -19.27
CA SER A 82 -3.39 -9.46 -18.57
C SER A 82 -3.63 -8.07 -19.15
N LEU A 83 -3.64 -7.94 -20.48
CA LEU A 83 -3.97 -6.69 -21.17
C LEU A 83 -5.42 -6.24 -20.90
N TYR A 84 -6.37 -7.17 -20.82
CA TYR A 84 -7.74 -6.85 -20.42
C TYR A 84 -7.79 -6.28 -18.99
N LEU A 85 -7.15 -6.91 -18.01
CA LEU A 85 -7.09 -6.39 -16.64
C LEU A 85 -6.37 -5.05 -16.54
N ALA A 86 -5.33 -4.83 -17.34
CA ALA A 86 -4.62 -3.55 -17.42
C ALA A 86 -5.55 -2.37 -17.78
N THR A 87 -6.68 -2.62 -18.46
CA THR A 87 -7.68 -1.57 -18.75
C THR A 87 -8.48 -1.11 -17.53
N SER A 88 -8.46 -1.85 -16.42
CA SER A 88 -9.23 -1.50 -15.20
C SER A 88 -8.61 -0.37 -14.37
N MET A 89 -7.31 -0.09 -14.56
CA MET A 89 -6.60 0.95 -13.81
C MET A 89 -5.38 1.45 -14.60
N ASN A 90 -5.24 2.78 -14.70
CA ASN A 90 -4.08 3.38 -15.34
C ASN A 90 -2.97 3.73 -14.33
N SER A 91 -2.25 2.72 -13.81
CA SER A 91 -1.14 2.92 -12.86
C SER A 91 0.15 2.22 -13.31
N LEU A 92 1.29 2.90 -13.26
CA LEU A 92 2.58 2.34 -13.70
C LEU A 92 2.94 1.06 -12.94
N SER A 93 2.85 1.08 -11.62
CA SER A 93 3.16 -0.07 -10.75
C SER A 93 2.23 -1.26 -11.02
N PHE A 94 0.94 -0.99 -11.25
CA PHE A 94 -0.04 -2.01 -11.63
C PHE A 94 0.31 -2.69 -12.96
N HIS A 95 0.65 -1.90 -13.99
CA HIS A 95 1.07 -2.45 -15.28
C HIS A 95 2.38 -3.24 -15.18
N GLN A 96 3.34 -2.78 -14.37
CA GLN A 96 4.59 -3.49 -14.17
C GLN A 96 4.38 -4.85 -13.48
N PHE A 97 3.53 -4.89 -12.44
CA PHE A 97 3.14 -6.13 -11.78
C PHE A 97 2.55 -7.15 -12.77
N LEU A 98 1.58 -6.72 -13.60
CA LEU A 98 0.96 -7.58 -14.62
C LEU A 98 1.98 -8.07 -15.66
N LYS A 99 2.89 -7.20 -16.11
CA LYS A 99 3.98 -7.57 -17.03
C LYS A 99 4.91 -8.61 -16.41
N ARG A 100 5.28 -8.45 -15.14
CA ARG A 100 6.13 -9.45 -14.46
C ARG A 100 5.43 -10.80 -14.36
N LEU A 101 4.15 -10.80 -13.99
CA LEU A 101 3.37 -12.03 -13.90
C LEU A 101 3.30 -12.77 -15.25
N VAL A 102 3.04 -12.04 -16.35
CA VAL A 102 3.10 -12.60 -17.70
C VAL A 102 4.49 -13.16 -18.01
N ALA A 103 5.56 -12.40 -17.73
CA ALA A 103 6.93 -12.83 -17.97
C ALA A 103 7.34 -14.07 -17.14
N SER A 104 6.82 -14.22 -15.92
CA SER A 104 6.99 -15.44 -15.12
C SER A 104 6.28 -16.62 -15.77
N VAL A 105 5.01 -16.47 -16.18
CA VAL A 105 4.21 -17.53 -16.81
C VAL A 105 4.78 -17.97 -18.16
N GLN A 106 5.36 -17.05 -18.93
CA GLN A 106 6.04 -17.36 -20.20
C GLN A 106 7.22 -18.35 -20.07
N LYS A 107 7.76 -18.54 -18.87
CA LYS A 107 8.84 -19.50 -18.60
C LYS A 107 8.35 -20.95 -18.46
N ALA A 108 7.04 -21.17 -18.40
CA ALA A 108 6.47 -22.50 -18.24
C ALA A 108 6.77 -23.42 -19.45
N THR A 109 6.95 -24.71 -19.17
CA THR A 109 7.17 -25.74 -20.20
C THR A 109 5.88 -26.45 -20.62
N ASN A 110 4.80 -26.29 -19.86
CA ASN A 110 3.50 -26.88 -20.13
C ASN A 110 2.38 -26.08 -19.42
N VAL A 111 1.12 -26.30 -19.81
CA VAL A 111 -0.02 -25.54 -19.27
C VAL A 111 -0.21 -25.74 -17.77
N LYS A 112 0.07 -26.93 -17.23
CA LYS A 112 -0.06 -27.19 -15.80
C LYS A 112 0.93 -26.31 -15.01
N GLU A 113 2.18 -26.30 -15.43
CA GLU A 113 3.22 -25.44 -14.84
C GLU A 113 2.87 -23.96 -14.99
N ALA A 114 2.33 -23.54 -16.14
CA ALA A 114 1.90 -22.16 -16.35
C ALA A 114 0.85 -21.69 -15.32
N LYS A 115 -0.11 -22.56 -14.98
CA LYS A 115 -1.11 -22.29 -13.93
C LYS A 115 -0.49 -22.21 -12.54
N GLU A 116 0.44 -23.12 -12.23
CA GLU A 116 1.16 -23.15 -10.95
C GLU A 116 2.03 -21.90 -10.77
N ILE A 117 2.72 -21.47 -11.82
CA ILE A 117 3.50 -20.23 -11.83
C ILE A 117 2.59 -19.01 -11.63
N ALA A 118 1.46 -18.93 -12.34
CA ALA A 118 0.53 -17.80 -12.22
C ALA A 118 0.06 -17.59 -10.78
N LEU A 119 -0.27 -18.66 -10.06
CA LEU A 119 -0.71 -18.56 -8.67
C LEU A 119 0.47 -18.34 -7.70
N SER A 120 1.58 -19.07 -7.87
CA SER A 120 2.73 -18.98 -6.95
C SER A 120 3.45 -17.64 -7.01
N GLU A 121 3.49 -16.99 -8.18
CA GLU A 121 4.06 -15.65 -8.35
C GLU A 121 3.26 -14.59 -7.57
N VAL A 122 1.93 -14.71 -7.52
CA VAL A 122 1.07 -13.80 -6.74
C VAL A 122 1.32 -13.99 -5.24
N TYR A 123 1.41 -15.23 -4.77
CA TYR A 123 1.75 -15.52 -3.37
C TYR A 123 3.13 -15.02 -2.98
N LEU A 124 4.12 -15.20 -3.87
CA LEU A 124 5.47 -14.70 -3.65
C LEU A 124 5.46 -13.19 -3.50
N GLN A 125 4.72 -12.48 -4.37
CA GLN A 125 4.63 -11.02 -4.27
C GLN A 125 3.95 -10.56 -2.99
N GLN A 126 2.84 -11.19 -2.61
CA GLN A 126 2.16 -10.90 -1.36
C GLN A 126 3.12 -11.02 -0.17
N LYS A 127 3.88 -12.12 -0.12
CA LYS A 127 4.88 -12.36 0.93
C LYS A 127 6.00 -11.31 0.92
N ASN A 128 6.48 -10.90 -0.26
CA ASN A 128 7.52 -9.88 -0.38
C ASN A 128 7.02 -8.53 0.17
N TRP A 129 5.78 -8.14 -0.15
CA TRP A 129 5.17 -6.93 0.41
C TRP A 129 4.93 -7.03 1.91
N ASP A 130 4.47 -8.18 2.42
CA ASP A 130 4.31 -8.39 3.86
C ASP A 130 5.65 -8.21 4.60
N LEU A 131 6.74 -8.79 4.07
CA LEU A 131 8.09 -8.64 4.63
C LEU A 131 8.58 -7.20 4.56
N MET A 132 8.33 -6.51 3.45
CA MET A 132 8.65 -5.10 3.30
C MET A 132 7.99 -4.26 4.40
N TRP A 133 6.68 -4.43 4.59
CA TRP A 133 5.95 -3.68 5.60
C TRP A 133 6.40 -4.04 7.02
N GLU A 134 6.73 -5.30 7.28
CA GLU A 134 7.34 -5.74 8.55
C GLU A 134 8.68 -5.05 8.81
N ASN A 135 9.58 -5.03 7.84
CA ASN A 135 10.89 -4.38 7.95
C ASN A 135 10.75 -2.87 8.15
N LEU A 136 9.87 -2.21 7.39
CA LEU A 136 9.57 -0.79 7.55
C LEU A 136 9.05 -0.50 8.96
N GLY A 137 8.14 -1.34 9.47
CA GLY A 137 7.63 -1.23 10.83
C GLY A 137 8.74 -1.36 11.87
N LEU A 138 9.64 -2.34 11.69
CA LEU A 138 10.79 -2.56 12.56
C LEU A 138 11.76 -1.37 12.58
N HIS A 139 12.11 -0.83 11.41
CA HIS A 139 12.98 0.34 11.30
C HIS A 139 12.34 1.58 11.92
N THR A 140 11.03 1.76 11.73
CA THR A 140 10.29 2.88 12.34
C THR A 140 10.33 2.82 13.86
N VAL A 141 10.03 1.65 14.43
CA VAL A 141 9.92 1.47 15.89
C VAL A 141 11.25 1.70 16.61
N GLN A 142 12.39 1.44 15.96
CA GLN A 142 13.72 1.67 16.54
C GLN A 142 14.03 3.14 16.84
N LEU A 143 13.30 4.07 16.23
CA LEU A 143 13.48 5.51 16.46
C LEU A 143 12.79 5.98 17.75
N PHE A 144 11.85 5.20 18.27
CA PHE A 144 10.97 5.63 19.35
C PHE A 144 11.27 4.94 20.68
N LYS A 145 11.00 5.68 21.75
CA LYS A 145 11.06 5.22 23.13
C LYS A 145 9.67 4.85 23.62
N ASN A 146 9.63 4.15 24.75
CA ASN A 146 8.39 3.75 25.39
C ASN A 146 7.54 4.98 25.79
N GLU A 147 6.21 4.83 25.72
CA GLU A 147 5.21 5.83 26.08
C GLU A 147 5.22 7.13 25.24
N GLN A 148 5.74 7.07 24.00
CA GLN A 148 5.71 8.22 23.10
C GLN A 148 4.39 8.34 22.33
N ASN A 149 3.94 9.58 22.14
CA ASN A 149 2.76 9.92 21.37
C ASN A 149 3.16 10.21 19.92
N ILE A 150 2.68 9.41 18.98
CA ILE A 150 3.11 9.49 17.57
C ILE A 150 1.94 9.91 16.70
N LEU A 151 2.07 11.03 15.99
CA LEU A 151 1.04 11.50 15.06
C LEU A 151 1.26 10.92 13.67
N PHE A 152 0.30 10.15 13.17
CA PHE A 152 0.27 9.67 11.80
C PHE A 152 -0.60 10.60 10.95
N ILE A 153 -0.03 11.16 9.89
CA ILE A 153 -0.75 11.92 8.86
C ILE A 153 -0.92 11.01 7.65
N ASN A 154 -2.10 11.06 7.01
CA ASN A 154 -2.46 10.22 5.86
C ASN A 154 -2.51 8.71 6.19
N ALA A 155 -2.97 8.36 7.39
CA ALA A 155 -3.31 6.97 7.68
C ALA A 155 -4.57 6.58 6.88
N THR A 156 -4.46 5.56 6.03
CA THR A 156 -5.55 5.10 5.14
C THR A 156 -6.04 3.70 5.52
N ASN A 157 -7.11 3.21 4.88
CA ASN A 157 -7.60 1.85 5.05
C ASN A 157 -6.81 0.82 4.23
N ARG A 158 -5.67 1.18 3.63
CA ARG A 158 -4.92 0.25 2.79
C ARG A 158 -4.44 -0.95 3.59
N SER A 159 -4.35 -2.10 2.93
CA SER A 159 -3.74 -3.31 3.45
C SER A 159 -2.66 -3.78 2.46
N PRO A 160 -1.44 -4.09 2.92
CA PRO A 160 -0.96 -3.94 4.29
C PRO A 160 -0.84 -2.47 4.70
N ASN A 161 -1.11 -2.18 5.97
CA ASN A 161 -1.20 -0.82 6.47
C ASN A 161 0.09 -0.41 7.19
N PRO A 162 0.75 0.70 6.82
CA PRO A 162 2.00 1.14 7.46
C PRO A 162 1.82 1.33 8.97
N VAL A 163 0.73 1.98 9.38
CA VAL A 163 0.41 2.21 10.79
C VAL A 163 0.29 0.89 11.53
N LEU A 164 -0.51 -0.03 11.00
CA LEU A 164 -0.77 -1.30 11.68
C LEU A 164 0.50 -2.13 11.78
N SER A 165 1.37 -2.08 10.76
CA SER A 165 2.69 -2.70 10.83
C SER A 165 3.54 -2.10 11.95
N ILE A 166 3.67 -0.77 12.00
CA ILE A 166 4.45 -0.06 13.03
C ILE A 166 3.92 -0.37 14.44
N VAL A 167 2.61 -0.26 14.66
CA VAL A 167 1.99 -0.54 15.97
C VAL A 167 2.15 -2.01 16.36
N HIS A 168 2.03 -2.93 15.40
CA HIS A 168 2.27 -4.35 15.63
C HIS A 168 3.71 -4.62 16.03
N GLN A 169 4.69 -4.06 15.31
CA GLN A 169 6.10 -4.22 15.61
C GLN A 169 6.50 -3.58 16.95
N ALA A 170 5.92 -2.43 17.30
CA ALA A 170 6.11 -1.80 18.60
C ALA A 170 5.68 -2.75 19.72
N LYS A 171 4.48 -3.35 19.59
CA LYS A 171 3.98 -4.34 20.54
C LYS A 171 4.89 -5.57 20.65
N GLN A 172 5.39 -6.10 19.52
CA GLN A 172 6.31 -7.24 19.54
C GLN A 172 7.63 -6.92 20.25
N LYS A 173 8.12 -5.68 20.13
CA LYS A 173 9.34 -5.19 20.80
C LYS A 173 9.11 -4.76 22.25
N GLY A 174 7.89 -4.81 22.76
CA GLY A 174 7.55 -4.31 24.10
C GLY A 174 7.64 -2.78 24.22
N ILE A 175 7.53 -2.06 23.10
CA ILE A 175 7.49 -0.60 23.05
C ILE A 175 6.02 -0.17 22.95
N SER A 176 5.56 0.51 23.99
CA SER A 176 4.26 1.16 24.07
C SER A 176 4.31 2.48 23.31
N LEU A 177 3.56 2.58 22.22
CA LEU A 177 3.35 3.82 21.48
C LEU A 177 1.88 4.21 21.58
N HIS A 178 1.63 5.52 21.66
CA HIS A 178 0.30 6.12 21.69
C HIS A 178 0.03 6.78 20.35
N PRO A 179 -0.55 6.06 19.37
CA PRO A 179 -0.74 6.59 18.03
C PRO A 179 -1.94 7.55 17.97
N TYR A 180 -1.73 8.69 17.34
CA TYR A 180 -2.73 9.68 16.97
C TYR A 180 -2.88 9.67 15.45
N PHE A 181 -4.09 9.92 14.96
CA PHE A 181 -4.39 9.79 13.53
C PHE A 181 -5.03 11.04 12.98
N LEU A 182 -4.47 11.51 11.87
CA LEU A 182 -5.10 12.47 11.01
C LEU A 182 -5.28 11.89 9.62
N GLY A 183 -6.53 11.57 9.28
CA GLY A 183 -6.94 11.23 7.92
C GLY A 183 -7.58 12.43 7.23
N GLU A 184 -7.60 12.43 5.89
CA GLU A 184 -8.45 13.34 5.11
C GLU A 184 -9.92 13.19 5.50
N HIS A 185 -10.36 11.93 5.72
CA HIS A 185 -11.72 11.56 6.09
C HIS A 185 -11.74 10.48 7.17
N ASP A 186 -12.70 10.54 8.10
CA ASP A 186 -12.86 9.57 9.21
C ASP A 186 -13.04 8.12 8.74
N GLU A 187 -13.58 7.96 7.53
CA GLU A 187 -13.82 6.67 6.89
C GLU A 187 -12.52 5.93 6.58
N ASN A 188 -11.45 6.66 6.26
CA ASN A 188 -10.12 6.12 5.93
C ASN A 188 -9.41 5.45 7.10
N LEU A 189 -9.98 5.50 8.30
CA LEU A 189 -9.41 4.88 9.49
C LEU A 189 -10.17 3.63 9.93
N THR A 190 -11.29 3.29 9.30
CA THR A 190 -12.19 2.19 9.74
C THR A 190 -11.44 0.90 10.04
N LEU A 191 -10.53 0.46 9.18
CA LEU A 191 -9.77 -0.77 9.41
C LEU A 191 -8.78 -0.64 10.56
N ILE A 192 -8.18 0.54 10.73
CA ILE A 192 -7.31 0.86 11.86
C ILE A 192 -8.12 0.80 13.16
N LYS A 193 -9.31 1.42 13.20
CA LYS A 193 -10.23 1.42 14.36
C LYS A 193 -10.63 0.00 14.76
N VAL A 194 -10.91 -0.86 13.79
CA VAL A 194 -11.30 -2.27 14.02
C VAL A 194 -10.13 -3.09 14.60
N LYS A 195 -8.92 -2.94 14.04
CA LYS A 195 -7.76 -3.74 14.47
C LYS A 195 -7.18 -3.28 15.79
N LEU A 196 -7.11 -1.98 16.03
CA LEU A 196 -6.45 -1.40 17.20
C LEU A 196 -7.45 -1.02 18.31
N LYS A 197 -8.36 -1.94 18.66
CA LYS A 197 -9.39 -1.74 19.71
C LYS A 197 -8.88 -0.88 20.88
N ASN A 198 -9.65 0.14 21.28
CA ASN A 198 -9.39 1.05 22.41
C ASN A 198 -8.29 2.13 22.23
N LEU A 199 -8.01 2.58 21.00
CA LEU A 199 -7.18 3.77 20.82
C LEU A 199 -7.98 5.08 20.91
N GLN A 200 -7.35 6.11 21.48
CA GLN A 200 -7.82 7.49 21.40
C GLN A 200 -7.62 7.99 19.96
N LEU A 201 -8.60 7.72 19.10
CA LEU A 201 -8.63 8.20 17.72
C LEU A 201 -9.13 9.65 17.72
N THR A 202 -8.20 10.61 17.71
CA THR A 202 -8.55 12.04 17.72
C THR A 202 -8.42 12.64 16.32
N THR A 203 -9.36 12.28 15.44
CA THR A 203 -9.39 12.76 14.05
C THR A 203 -9.74 14.25 13.94
N SER A 204 -10.44 14.81 14.93
CA SER A 204 -10.93 16.19 14.93
C SER A 204 -10.19 17.11 15.92
N TRP A 205 -9.62 16.59 17.00
CA TRP A 205 -9.04 17.41 18.07
C TRP A 205 -7.73 18.10 17.66
N ILE A 206 -6.88 17.45 16.85
CA ILE A 206 -5.58 18.01 16.43
C ILE A 206 -5.78 19.17 15.44
N LYS A 207 -6.79 19.09 14.56
CA LYS A 207 -7.14 20.18 13.62
C LYS A 207 -7.65 21.44 14.33
N GLN A 208 -8.28 21.31 15.50
CA GLN A 208 -8.93 22.43 16.20
C GLN A 208 -8.13 23.04 17.35
N ASN A 209 -7.17 22.32 17.96
CA ASN A 209 -6.53 22.75 19.22
C ASN A 209 -5.02 22.96 19.14
N HIS A 210 -4.46 23.12 17.94
CA HIS A 210 -3.02 23.23 17.72
C HIS A 210 -2.29 21.93 18.13
N LEU A 211 -1.17 21.60 17.50
CA LEU A 211 -0.22 20.66 18.09
C LEU A 211 0.20 21.25 19.44
N HIS A 212 -0.47 20.87 20.54
CA HIS A 212 -0.04 21.27 21.87
C HIS A 212 1.35 20.67 22.06
N SER A 213 2.34 21.56 22.06
CA SER A 213 3.78 21.34 21.91
C SER A 213 4.45 20.42 22.94
N ASN A 214 3.69 19.76 23.81
CA ASN A 214 4.20 18.83 24.80
C ASN A 214 3.54 17.43 24.75
N ILE A 215 2.61 17.18 23.84
CA ILE A 215 1.93 15.87 23.74
C ILE A 215 2.62 15.03 22.67
N ILE A 216 2.66 15.49 21.41
CA ILE A 216 3.20 14.71 20.30
C ILE A 216 4.72 14.68 20.34
N SER A 217 5.30 13.47 20.27
CA SER A 217 6.74 13.22 20.29
C SER A 217 7.36 13.18 18.89
N ALA A 218 6.58 12.81 17.87
CA ALA A 218 7.02 12.80 16.47
C ALA A 218 5.81 12.77 15.52
N VAL A 219 6.02 13.23 14.29
CA VAL A 219 5.08 13.13 13.18
C VAL A 219 5.58 12.09 12.16
N LEU A 220 4.70 11.18 11.77
CA LEU A 220 4.89 10.20 10.71
C LEU A 220 3.98 10.56 9.53
N LEU A 221 4.55 11.12 8.47
CA LEU A 221 3.88 11.38 7.21
C LEU A 221 3.79 10.09 6.41
N CYS A 222 2.60 9.52 6.28
CA CYS A 222 2.40 8.31 5.47
C CYS A 222 2.44 8.68 3.99
N PHE A 223 3.45 8.16 3.30
CA PHE A 223 3.66 8.37 1.87
C PHE A 223 2.43 7.94 1.05
N ASN A 224 2.01 8.82 0.12
CA ASN A 224 0.88 8.60 -0.77
C ASN A 224 1.32 8.22 -2.18
N ALA A 225 2.07 9.10 -2.84
CA ALA A 225 2.47 8.97 -4.24
C ALA A 225 3.73 9.77 -4.56
N LEU A 226 4.30 9.51 -5.73
CA LEU A 226 5.33 10.33 -6.35
C LEU A 226 4.76 11.10 -7.53
N ASP A 227 5.23 12.32 -7.74
CA ASP A 227 5.08 13.01 -9.01
C ASP A 227 6.10 12.52 -10.05
N HIS A 228 6.06 13.13 -11.24
CA HIS A 228 6.96 12.84 -12.34
C HIS A 228 8.46 13.06 -12.04
N ASP A 229 8.78 13.93 -11.08
CA ASP A 229 10.14 14.27 -10.66
C ASP A 229 10.59 13.45 -9.43
N LEU A 230 9.81 12.44 -9.04
CA LEU A 230 10.00 11.61 -7.85
C LEU A 230 9.91 12.38 -6.54
N GLN A 231 9.17 13.50 -6.52
CA GLN A 231 8.87 14.19 -5.28
C GLN A 231 7.68 13.53 -4.56
N PRO A 232 7.77 13.34 -3.24
CA PRO A 232 6.67 12.84 -2.43
C PRO A 232 5.49 13.80 -2.45
N LEU A 233 4.32 13.28 -2.78
CA LEU A 233 3.04 13.97 -2.72
C LEU A 233 2.29 13.54 -1.47
N PHE A 234 1.73 14.51 -0.75
CA PHE A 234 0.94 14.31 0.46
C PHE A 234 -0.48 14.87 0.28
N PRO A 235 -1.46 14.41 1.07
CA PRO A 235 -2.81 14.98 1.03
C PRO A 235 -2.87 16.42 1.51
N GLU A 236 -3.97 17.12 1.19
CA GLU A 236 -4.22 18.50 1.60
C GLU A 236 -4.13 18.70 3.12
N GLY A 237 -3.51 19.80 3.54
CA GLY A 237 -3.23 20.15 4.94
C GLY A 237 -1.97 19.51 5.53
N SER A 238 -1.27 18.64 4.79
CA SER A 238 0.00 18.04 5.26
C SER A 238 1.10 19.09 5.41
N TYR A 239 1.14 20.10 4.53
CA TYR A 239 2.10 21.20 4.60
C TYR A 239 1.96 22.00 5.89
N ASP A 240 0.75 22.47 6.19
CA ASP A 240 0.50 23.31 7.37
C ASP A 240 0.83 22.57 8.68
N LEU A 241 0.53 21.27 8.73
CA LEU A 241 0.86 20.42 9.88
C LEU A 241 2.35 20.15 10.00
N ALA A 242 3.03 19.89 8.88
CA ALA A 242 4.47 19.69 8.87
C ALA A 242 5.19 20.98 9.30
N LYS A 243 4.75 22.14 8.79
CA LYS A 243 5.26 23.44 9.22
C LYS A 243 5.04 23.66 10.72
N LEU A 244 3.85 23.38 11.23
CA LEU A 244 3.55 23.54 12.65
C LEU A 244 4.40 22.60 13.53
N ALA A 245 4.62 21.35 13.11
CA ALA A 245 5.51 20.43 13.82
C ALA A 245 6.97 20.92 13.81
N TYR A 246 7.45 21.39 12.66
CA TYR A 246 8.79 21.96 12.51
C TYR A 246 9.00 23.19 13.39
N GLU A 247 8.04 24.14 13.42
CA GLU A 247 8.09 25.33 14.27
C GLU A 247 8.06 25.02 15.78
N ASN A 248 7.60 23.82 16.16
CA ASN A 248 7.58 23.34 17.55
C ASN A 248 8.71 22.33 17.85
N GLU A 249 9.71 22.19 16.97
CA GLU A 249 10.84 21.27 17.14
C GLU A 249 10.41 19.80 17.31
N ILE A 250 9.27 19.42 16.72
CA ILE A 250 8.78 18.04 16.72
C ILE A 250 9.34 17.33 15.47
N PRO A 251 10.06 16.21 15.62
CA PRO A 251 10.67 15.53 14.48
C PRO A 251 9.62 14.94 13.54
N ILE A 252 9.87 15.05 12.24
CA ILE A 252 8.99 14.64 11.14
C ILE A 252 9.70 13.60 10.28
N TYR A 253 9.11 12.41 10.19
CA TYR A 253 9.60 11.36 9.31
C TYR A 253 8.56 10.99 8.26
N VAL A 254 9.04 10.68 7.05
CA VAL A 254 8.20 10.14 5.98
C VAL A 254 8.26 8.62 6.02
N ILE A 255 7.11 7.97 6.19
CA ILE A 255 6.98 6.51 6.07
C ILE A 255 6.79 6.17 4.60
N ALA A 256 7.83 5.67 3.96
CA ALA A 256 7.86 5.47 2.52
C ALA A 256 8.39 4.06 2.18
N PRO A 257 7.53 3.13 1.71
CA PRO A 257 8.00 1.82 1.26
C PRO A 257 8.97 1.98 0.08
N THR A 258 9.81 0.99 -0.20
CA THR A 258 10.54 0.94 -1.47
C THR A 258 9.63 0.55 -2.64
N ALA A 259 8.52 -0.16 -2.39
CA ALA A 259 7.55 -0.58 -3.42
C ALA A 259 6.27 -1.25 -2.85
N PRO A 260 5.00 -1.01 -3.31
CA PRO A 260 4.55 -0.17 -4.40
C PRO A 260 4.36 1.31 -4.08
N SER A 261 4.52 2.16 -5.10
CA SER A 261 4.05 3.55 -5.06
C SER A 261 3.18 3.89 -6.27
N ARG A 262 2.20 4.77 -6.04
CA ARG A 262 1.49 5.47 -7.12
C ARG A 262 2.42 6.50 -7.74
N TYR A 263 2.41 6.52 -9.07
CA TYR A 263 2.99 7.59 -9.87
C TYR A 263 1.87 8.38 -10.51
N TYR A 264 1.77 9.66 -10.19
CA TYR A 264 0.88 10.56 -10.91
C TYR A 264 1.64 11.19 -12.08
N LYS A 265 1.16 10.90 -13.29
CA LYS A 265 1.74 11.39 -14.54
C LYS A 265 1.41 12.87 -14.80
N ASP A 266 0.31 13.35 -14.22
CA ASP A 266 -0.18 14.72 -14.34
C ASP A 266 -0.19 15.40 -12.96
N SER A 267 -0.01 16.73 -12.93
CA SER A 267 -0.08 17.55 -11.73
C SER A 267 -1.42 17.36 -11.03
N VAL A 268 -1.40 16.75 -9.85
CA VAL A 268 -2.64 16.48 -9.10
C VAL A 268 -2.99 17.70 -8.27
N TYR A 269 -4.07 18.39 -8.64
CA TYR A 269 -4.61 19.57 -7.95
C TYR A 269 -4.97 19.38 -6.47
N MET A 270 -4.88 18.16 -5.93
CA MET A 270 -5.28 17.80 -4.55
C MET A 270 -4.12 17.26 -3.70
N HIS A 271 -2.88 17.47 -4.11
CA HIS A 271 -1.70 17.06 -3.33
C HIS A 271 -0.81 18.26 -2.99
N GLU A 272 -0.15 18.16 -1.85
CA GLU A 272 0.79 19.14 -1.33
C GLU A 272 2.21 18.58 -1.28
N TYR A 273 3.17 19.51 -1.35
CA TYR A 273 4.58 19.24 -1.09
C TYR A 273 4.92 19.66 0.33
N VAL A 274 5.72 18.84 1.02
CA VAL A 274 6.34 19.21 2.29
C VAL A 274 7.82 19.52 2.01
N PRO A 275 8.32 20.72 2.33
CA PRO A 275 9.73 21.06 2.17
C PRO A 275 10.63 20.04 2.86
N PHE A 276 11.71 19.61 2.18
CA PHE A 276 12.65 18.66 2.75
C PHE A 276 13.36 19.19 4.00
N ASP A 277 13.49 20.51 4.14
CA ASP A 277 14.03 21.14 5.35
C ASP A 277 13.17 20.88 6.60
N TYR A 278 11.90 20.49 6.43
CA TYR A 278 11.02 20.11 7.55
C TYR A 278 11.13 18.62 7.91
N ILE A 279 11.77 17.80 7.06
CA ILE A 279 11.77 16.33 7.18
C ILE A 279 13.10 15.85 7.76
N ASP A 280 13.06 15.22 8.93
CA ASP A 280 14.22 14.65 9.61
C ASP A 280 14.70 13.34 8.96
N GLY A 281 13.86 12.66 8.19
CA GLY A 281 14.28 11.54 7.37
C GLY A 281 13.15 10.72 6.75
N PHE A 282 13.55 9.81 5.87
CA PHE A 282 12.69 8.86 5.17
C PHE A 282 12.91 7.46 5.74
N ILE A 283 11.85 6.85 6.23
CA ILE A 283 11.88 5.50 6.80
C ILE A 283 11.32 4.53 5.76
N THR A 284 12.18 3.61 5.33
CA THR A 284 11.88 2.56 4.35
C THR A 284 12.08 1.17 4.95
N ASP A 285 11.72 0.14 4.21
CA ASP A 285 12.06 -1.25 4.53
C ASP A 285 13.57 -1.56 4.42
N ALA A 286 14.37 -0.66 3.83
CA ALA A 286 15.83 -0.73 3.81
C ALA A 286 16.50 0.05 4.97
N GLY A 287 15.77 0.93 5.66
CA GLY A 287 16.26 1.68 6.81
C GLY A 287 15.79 3.13 6.85
N LEU A 288 16.32 3.89 7.81
CA LEU A 288 16.21 5.35 7.84
C LEU A 288 17.29 5.95 6.93
N GLY A 289 16.90 6.87 6.06
CA GLY A 289 17.83 7.61 5.19
C GLY A 289 17.32 8.99 4.83
N ASP A 290 18.05 9.68 3.95
CA ASP A 290 17.66 10.95 3.37
C ASP A 290 16.77 10.75 2.12
N TYR A 291 16.37 11.85 1.49
CA TYR A 291 15.61 11.82 0.24
C TYR A 291 16.34 11.06 -0.88
N ASN A 292 17.67 11.19 -0.98
CA ASN A 292 18.44 10.50 -2.02
C ASN A 292 18.44 8.98 -1.84
N HIS A 293 18.57 8.52 -0.59
CA HIS A 293 18.44 7.11 -0.23
C HIS A 293 17.06 6.59 -0.63
N PHE A 294 16.00 7.32 -0.29
CA PHE A 294 14.62 6.99 -0.63
C PHE A 294 14.37 6.87 -2.15
N ILE A 295 14.75 7.86 -2.95
CA ILE A 295 14.44 7.86 -4.39
C ILE A 295 15.34 6.93 -5.23
N SER A 296 16.46 6.46 -4.67
CA SER A 296 17.40 5.60 -5.42
C SER A 296 16.71 4.37 -6.02
N HIS A 297 15.88 3.71 -5.22
CA HIS A 297 15.11 2.53 -5.63
C HIS A 297 14.08 2.87 -6.72
N TYR A 298 13.38 3.99 -6.58
CA TYR A 298 12.39 4.44 -7.56
C TYR A 298 13.00 4.85 -8.90
N LYS A 299 14.22 5.40 -8.90
CA LYS A 299 14.97 5.69 -10.13
C LYS A 299 15.30 4.41 -10.89
N GLU A 300 15.74 3.36 -10.18
CA GLU A 300 16.03 2.05 -10.79
C GLU A 300 14.78 1.41 -11.40
N ILE A 301 13.64 1.52 -10.72
CA ILE A 301 12.33 1.08 -11.23
C ILE A 301 11.92 1.88 -12.48
N GLN A 302 12.02 3.22 -12.45
CA GLN A 302 11.65 4.08 -13.58
C GLN A 302 12.51 3.82 -14.82
N GLN A 303 13.79 3.49 -14.60
CA GLN A 303 14.74 3.13 -15.67
C GLN A 303 14.56 1.69 -16.17
N GLY A 304 13.68 0.90 -15.56
CA GLY A 304 13.48 -0.52 -15.88
C GLY A 304 14.69 -1.40 -15.54
N LEU A 305 15.60 -0.92 -14.69
CA LEU A 305 16.75 -1.68 -14.19
C LEU A 305 16.30 -2.76 -13.20
N ILE A 306 15.21 -2.49 -12.49
CA ILE A 306 14.54 -3.42 -11.58
C ILE A 306 13.10 -3.57 -12.04
N LEU A 307 12.64 -4.82 -12.14
CA LEU A 307 11.23 -5.13 -12.30
C LEU A 307 10.58 -5.20 -10.92
N TYR A 308 9.48 -4.45 -10.77
CA TYR A 308 8.57 -4.45 -9.62
C TYR A 308 8.21 -5.84 -9.13
#